data_AF-A0A9B0U744-F1
#
_entry.id   AF-A0A9B0U744-F1
#
_cell.length_a   1.000
_cell.length_b   1.000
_cell.length_c   1.000
_cell.angle_alpha   90.00
_cell.angle_beta   90.00
_cell.angle_gamma   90.00
#
_symmetry.space_group_name_H-M   'P 1'
#
loop_
_entity.id
_entity.type
_entity.pdbx_description
1 polymer ?
#
loop_
_entity_poly.entity_id
_entity_poly.type
_entity_poly.pdbx_seq_one_letter_code
_entity_poly.pdbx_strand_id
1 'polypeptide(L)'
;MGSESTYSECETFTDEDTSTLVQHEADADSAGGSAVPSECLDTVEEPDPGALLLLPGRPHPHNPPIVTVIGGEEHFEDYGEGSEGGLSPEALCDGEDRCSDPTLLTPSSGPLAAKLHSILTDEAFEFYCSQCHKQINRLEDLSARLSDLERNSPTRRLSSKKVARHLHQSGTLTMDALEALSPDPVEGIEEAIADKVVFLEKRVLELEKDSVANGEQHSRLRQENLQLVHRANALEEQLKEQELRTCELVLEEARKQRELLCRMEREKSIEIESLQARLQQLDEENGELRSCTPCLKASIERLEEEKQKLLDEMEDLTLRLSEEQEGRRRLGDRLSHERHQFQKDKESTQELIEDLRKQLEHLQLLKLETEQRRGRSSSAGLQEYHSRTRESELEQEVRRLKQDNRSLKEQNEELNGQVITLSIQGARSLFSTSFSESLAAEISSVSRDELMEAIQKQEEINFRLQDYIDRIIVAIMETNPSILEVK
;
A
#
# COMPACT_ATOMS: atom_id res chain seq x y z
N MET A 1 -13.43 -29.15 58.09
CA MET A 1 -14.22 -28.06 58.67
C MET A 1 -13.24 -26.96 59.00
N GLY A 2 -13.04 -26.06 58.03
CA GLY A 2 -11.90 -25.15 57.96
C GLY A 2 -12.22 -23.74 58.48
N SER A 3 -11.18 -23.18 59.09
CA SER A 3 -10.64 -21.81 59.00
C SER A 3 -11.53 -20.60 58.74
N GLU A 4 -11.32 -19.64 59.65
CA GLU A 4 -11.49 -18.19 59.62
C GLU A 4 -11.31 -17.53 58.23
N SER A 5 -12.15 -16.52 57.96
CA SER A 5 -11.87 -15.45 56.99
C SER A 5 -12.28 -14.11 57.58
N THR A 6 -11.28 -13.26 57.75
CA THR A 6 -11.37 -11.85 58.13
C THR A 6 -11.63 -10.98 56.91
N TYR A 7 -12.55 -10.03 57.10
CA TYR A 7 -12.85 -8.89 56.24
C TYR A 7 -11.58 -8.12 55.83
N SER A 8 -11.44 -7.76 54.55
CA SER A 8 -10.46 -6.77 54.08
C SER A 8 -11.06 -6.01 52.89
N GLU A 9 -11.71 -4.89 53.19
CA GLU A 9 -12.00 -3.82 52.24
C GLU A 9 -10.79 -2.90 52.18
N CYS A 10 -10.37 -2.49 50.98
CA CYS A 10 -9.84 -1.15 50.68
C CYS A 10 -9.91 -0.93 49.17
N GLU A 11 -10.59 0.16 48.83
CA GLU A 11 -11.02 0.63 47.53
C GLU A 11 -9.87 1.28 46.75
N THR A 12 -9.84 1.05 45.44
CA THR A 12 -9.07 1.85 44.48
C THR A 12 -10.00 2.89 43.87
N PHE A 13 -9.69 4.18 44.11
CA PHE A 13 -10.30 5.33 43.46
C PHE A 13 -9.78 5.47 42.02
N THR A 14 -10.69 5.68 41.07
CA THR A 14 -10.40 6.19 39.72
C THR A 14 -11.18 7.49 39.55
N ASP A 15 -10.47 8.61 39.44
CA ASP A 15 -11.02 9.92 39.08
C ASP A 15 -11.03 10.06 37.55
N GLU A 16 -12.20 10.31 36.98
CA GLU A 16 -12.41 10.63 35.57
C GLU A 16 -13.34 11.84 35.51
N ASP A 17 -12.77 13.04 35.39
CA ASP A 17 -13.52 14.30 35.31
C ASP A 17 -13.61 14.84 33.89
N THR A 18 -14.85 15.14 33.53
CA THR A 18 -15.40 15.48 32.23
C THR A 18 -15.28 17.00 31.98
N SER A 19 -14.60 17.40 30.90
CA SER A 19 -14.63 18.79 30.42
C SER A 19 -15.85 19.04 29.54
N THR A 20 -16.83 19.78 30.06
CA THR A 20 -17.92 20.39 29.28
C THR A 20 -17.67 21.89 29.13
N LEU A 21 -17.61 22.33 27.87
CA LEU A 21 -17.32 23.70 27.45
C LEU A 21 -18.65 24.49 27.38
N VAL A 22 -18.79 25.55 28.17
CA VAL A 22 -19.92 26.50 28.08
C VAL A 22 -19.40 27.88 27.70
N GLN A 23 -20.01 28.44 26.64
CA GLN A 23 -19.82 29.78 26.09
C GLN A 23 -19.99 30.89 27.13
N HIS A 24 -19.20 31.96 26.98
CA HIS A 24 -19.38 33.23 27.66
C HIS A 24 -19.48 34.36 26.62
N GLU A 25 -20.60 35.08 26.63
CA GLU A 25 -20.75 36.38 25.99
C GLU A 25 -20.23 37.49 26.91
N ALA A 26 -19.65 38.54 26.33
CA ALA A 26 -19.61 39.90 26.90
C ALA A 26 -19.19 40.92 25.83
N ASP A 27 -20.08 41.90 25.60
CA ASP A 27 -19.86 43.16 24.89
C ASP A 27 -18.80 44.06 25.54
N ALA A 28 -18.11 44.87 24.73
CA ALA A 28 -17.75 46.26 25.08
C ALA A 28 -17.21 47.06 23.87
N ASP A 29 -17.90 48.16 23.57
CA ASP A 29 -17.53 49.26 22.68
C ASP A 29 -16.21 49.96 23.07
N SER A 30 -15.43 50.42 22.08
CA SER A 30 -14.77 51.73 22.18
C SER A 30 -14.35 52.29 20.81
N ALA A 31 -14.97 53.41 20.45
CA ALA A 31 -14.68 54.23 19.28
C ALA A 31 -13.55 55.23 19.57
N GLY A 32 -12.77 55.56 18.54
CA GLY A 32 -11.83 56.68 18.57
C GLY A 32 -11.09 56.83 17.23
N GLY A 33 -11.71 57.55 16.29
CA GLY A 33 -11.11 57.90 15.00
C GLY A 33 -10.27 59.18 15.03
N SER A 34 -9.41 59.34 14.03
CA SER A 34 -9.01 60.62 13.40
C SER A 34 -8.03 60.30 12.26
N ALA A 35 -8.44 60.41 10.99
CA ALA A 35 -8.33 61.59 10.12
C ALA A 35 -7.16 61.49 9.11
N VAL A 36 -7.55 61.14 7.89
CA VAL A 36 -6.89 61.34 6.57
C VAL A 36 -6.99 62.86 6.25
N PRO A 37 -6.14 63.55 5.43
CA PRO A 37 -5.90 63.29 3.98
C PRO A 37 -4.50 63.72 3.47
N SER A 38 -4.07 63.73 2.20
CA SER A 38 -4.70 63.78 0.87
C SER A 38 -3.61 63.55 -0.21
N GLU A 39 -4.06 63.26 -1.44
CA GLU A 39 -3.48 63.66 -2.76
C GLU A 39 -2.33 62.88 -3.45
N CYS A 40 -2.75 62.06 -4.43
CA CYS A 40 -2.43 62.08 -5.87
C CYS A 40 -1.09 62.66 -6.39
N LEU A 41 -0.41 61.90 -7.28
CA LEU A 41 -0.08 62.32 -8.67
C LEU A 41 0.60 61.18 -9.46
N ASP A 42 0.13 60.98 -10.69
CA ASP A 42 0.77 60.22 -11.78
C ASP A 42 2.04 60.91 -12.27
N THR A 43 3.07 60.16 -12.67
CA THR A 43 3.94 60.54 -13.80
C THR A 43 4.70 59.34 -14.38
N VAL A 44 4.70 59.32 -15.71
CA VAL A 44 5.29 58.36 -16.67
C VAL A 44 6.78 58.64 -16.86
N GLU A 45 7.63 57.61 -17.05
CA GLU A 45 8.71 57.56 -18.07
C GLU A 45 9.53 56.23 -18.02
N GLU A 46 9.50 55.49 -19.14
CA GLU A 46 10.54 54.56 -19.65
C GLU A 46 11.74 55.38 -20.21
N PRO A 47 12.98 54.87 -20.46
CA PRO A 47 13.25 53.57 -21.11
C PRO A 47 14.55 52.79 -20.75
N ASP A 48 14.59 51.53 -21.23
CA ASP A 48 15.70 50.56 -21.44
C ASP A 48 17.02 51.18 -22.03
N PRO A 49 18.24 50.53 -22.07
CA PRO A 49 18.46 49.15 -22.54
C PRO A 49 19.69 48.33 -22.02
N GLY A 50 19.56 47.00 -22.10
CA GLY A 50 20.54 46.16 -22.82
C GLY A 50 21.52 45.27 -22.04
N ALA A 51 21.39 43.95 -22.20
CA ALA A 51 22.49 43.08 -22.63
C ALA A 51 21.98 41.70 -23.11
N LEU A 52 22.21 41.46 -24.40
CA LEU A 52 22.05 40.25 -25.20
C LEU A 52 22.81 39.04 -24.64
N LEU A 53 22.26 37.83 -24.80
CA LEU A 53 22.95 36.69 -25.42
C LEU A 53 21.92 35.73 -26.05
N LEU A 54 22.23 35.33 -27.30
CA LEU A 54 21.39 34.64 -28.28
C LEU A 54 21.50 33.09 -28.16
N LEU A 55 20.34 32.39 -28.11
CA LEU A 55 19.80 31.28 -28.97
C LEU A 55 20.72 30.10 -29.44
N PRO A 56 20.21 28.92 -29.93
CA PRO A 56 18.86 28.65 -30.48
C PRO A 56 18.19 27.24 -30.31
N GLY A 57 16.85 27.24 -30.45
CA GLY A 57 16.03 26.25 -31.20
C GLY A 57 15.64 24.93 -30.49
N ARG A 58 14.42 24.37 -30.56
CA ARG A 58 13.18 24.58 -31.36
C ARG A 58 12.05 23.74 -30.66
N PRO A 59 10.81 23.62 -31.18
CA PRO A 59 9.58 24.20 -30.65
C PRO A 59 8.64 23.19 -29.93
N HIS A 60 7.77 23.69 -29.05
CA HIS A 60 6.56 22.98 -28.60
C HIS A 60 5.36 23.93 -28.77
N PRO A 61 4.27 23.52 -29.45
CA PRO A 61 3.13 24.40 -29.67
C PRO A 61 2.17 24.42 -28.48
N HIS A 62 1.82 25.65 -28.07
CA HIS A 62 0.50 26.16 -27.63
C HIS A 62 -0.66 25.13 -27.64
N ASN A 63 -1.48 24.96 -26.59
CA ASN A 63 -2.45 25.93 -26.04
C ASN A 63 -3.18 25.37 -24.76
N PRO A 64 -4.01 26.18 -24.04
CA PRO A 64 -4.24 26.13 -22.57
C PRO A 64 -5.41 25.23 -22.11
N PRO A 65 -5.60 24.99 -20.79
CA PRO A 65 -6.73 24.22 -20.31
C PRO A 65 -8.02 25.06 -20.33
N ILE A 66 -9.02 24.57 -21.06
CA ILE A 66 -10.41 25.00 -20.96
C ILE A 66 -11.07 24.15 -19.87
N VAL A 67 -11.62 24.82 -18.85
CA VAL A 67 -12.56 24.26 -17.90
C VAL A 67 -13.92 24.15 -18.60
N THR A 68 -14.44 22.93 -18.71
CA THR A 68 -15.86 22.69 -19.03
C THR A 68 -16.43 21.71 -18.02
N VAL A 69 -17.29 22.23 -17.17
CA VAL A 69 -18.30 21.50 -16.41
C VAL A 69 -19.34 21.01 -17.42
N ILE A 70 -19.50 19.70 -17.55
CA ILE A 70 -20.68 19.10 -18.20
C ILE A 70 -21.10 17.92 -17.33
N GLY A 71 -22.26 18.08 -16.69
CA GLY A 71 -22.99 16.97 -16.08
C GLY A 71 -23.56 16.06 -17.16
N GLY A 72 -23.55 14.76 -16.88
CA GLY A 72 -24.16 13.73 -17.70
C GLY A 72 -24.52 12.55 -16.81
N GLU A 73 -25.83 12.30 -16.69
CA GLU A 73 -26.46 11.23 -15.93
C GLU A 73 -26.31 9.85 -16.63
N GLU A 74 -26.40 8.80 -15.81
CA GLU A 74 -26.80 7.40 -16.09
C GLU A 74 -25.84 6.45 -16.84
N HIS A 75 -25.32 5.43 -16.12
CA HIS A 75 -25.84 4.04 -16.16
C HIS A 75 -24.96 3.14 -15.25
N PHE A 76 -25.55 2.62 -14.16
CA PHE A 76 -24.96 1.53 -13.37
C PHE A 76 -25.45 0.20 -13.93
N GLU A 77 -24.53 -0.69 -14.32
CA GLU A 77 -24.84 -2.09 -14.61
C GLU A 77 -24.89 -2.87 -13.28
N ASP A 78 -26.11 -3.26 -12.90
CA ASP A 78 -26.42 -4.15 -11.79
C ASP A 78 -26.15 -5.60 -12.22
N TYR A 79 -25.13 -6.23 -11.64
CA TYR A 79 -24.92 -7.67 -11.79
C TYR A 79 -25.64 -8.39 -10.65
N GLY A 80 -26.78 -8.98 -11.02
CA GLY A 80 -27.75 -9.57 -10.12
C GLY A 80 -27.23 -10.68 -9.21
N GLU A 81 -27.86 -10.71 -8.04
CA GLU A 81 -27.85 -11.80 -7.07
C GLU A 81 -28.29 -13.13 -7.69
N GLY A 82 -27.46 -14.16 -7.50
CA GLY A 82 -27.84 -15.57 -7.63
C GLY A 82 -27.75 -16.23 -6.26
N SER A 83 -28.91 -16.54 -5.69
CA SER A 83 -29.10 -17.12 -4.35
C SER A 83 -28.59 -18.56 -4.22
N GLU A 84 -28.00 -18.80 -3.05
CA GLU A 84 -27.72 -20.01 -2.27
C GLU A 84 -27.80 -21.41 -2.91
N GLY A 85 -26.69 -22.14 -2.73
CA GLY A 85 -26.65 -23.60 -2.70
C GLY A 85 -25.62 -24.04 -1.66
N GLY A 86 -26.03 -24.08 -0.39
CA GLY A 86 -25.19 -24.57 0.71
C GLY A 86 -24.94 -26.06 0.60
N LEU A 87 -23.67 -26.47 0.66
CA LEU A 87 -23.25 -27.80 1.10
C LEU A 87 -21.84 -27.70 1.72
N SER A 88 -21.79 -27.76 3.05
CA SER A 88 -20.63 -28.30 3.77
C SER A 88 -20.69 -29.84 3.66
N PRO A 89 -19.55 -30.55 3.68
CA PRO A 89 -19.12 -31.07 4.98
C PRO A 89 -17.60 -31.10 5.21
N GLU A 90 -17.27 -31.03 6.50
CA GLU A 90 -16.00 -31.33 7.14
C GLU A 90 -15.45 -32.73 6.76
N ALA A 91 -14.12 -32.84 6.66
CA ALA A 91 -13.39 -34.06 7.01
C ALA A 91 -11.95 -33.73 7.45
N LEU A 92 -11.63 -34.21 8.64
CA LEU A 92 -10.36 -34.18 9.36
C LEU A 92 -9.22 -34.93 8.65
N CYS A 93 -8.00 -34.43 8.91
CA CYS A 93 -6.74 -35.10 9.25
C CYS A 93 -6.34 -36.45 8.61
N ASP A 94 -5.14 -36.48 8.02
CA ASP A 94 -3.89 -37.06 8.59
C ASP A 94 -3.04 -37.86 7.57
N GLY A 95 -1.71 -37.78 7.69
CA GLY A 95 -0.80 -38.88 7.36
C GLY A 95 0.01 -38.89 6.03
N GLU A 96 1.29 -38.52 6.17
CA GLU A 96 2.50 -39.20 5.64
C GLU A 96 3.02 -39.01 4.20
N ASP A 97 4.24 -38.46 4.15
CA ASP A 97 5.40 -38.71 3.27
C ASP A 97 5.33 -39.91 2.30
N ARG A 98 5.59 -39.67 1.00
CA ARG A 98 6.79 -40.22 0.31
C ARG A 98 7.00 -39.65 -1.10
N CYS A 99 8.22 -39.19 -1.36
CA CYS A 99 8.78 -38.84 -2.66
C CYS A 99 8.93 -40.07 -3.58
N SER A 100 8.54 -39.99 -4.87
CA SER A 100 9.13 -40.67 -6.05
C SER A 100 8.38 -40.32 -7.36
N ASP A 101 9.00 -39.47 -8.18
CA ASP A 101 9.14 -39.37 -9.66
C ASP A 101 8.20 -40.09 -10.70
N PRO A 102 8.20 -39.60 -11.97
CA PRO A 102 6.99 -39.40 -12.77
C PRO A 102 6.66 -40.56 -13.72
N THR A 103 5.36 -40.77 -13.99
CA THR A 103 4.93 -41.64 -15.09
C THR A 103 3.87 -40.94 -15.95
N LEU A 104 4.13 -40.99 -17.25
CA LEU A 104 3.37 -40.42 -18.36
C LEU A 104 2.00 -41.09 -18.54
N LEU A 105 0.99 -40.23 -18.72
CA LEU A 105 -0.19 -40.32 -19.59
C LEU A 105 -1.28 -41.37 -19.31
N THR A 106 -2.42 -40.89 -18.81
CA THR A 106 -3.75 -41.24 -19.36
C THR A 106 -4.71 -40.06 -19.14
N PRO A 107 -5.24 -39.38 -20.16
CA PRO A 107 -6.19 -38.29 -19.95
C PRO A 107 -7.58 -38.86 -19.66
N SER A 108 -8.16 -38.47 -18.52
CA SER A 108 -9.56 -38.78 -18.22
C SER A 108 -10.47 -38.06 -19.21
N SER A 109 -11.39 -38.80 -19.83
CA SER A 109 -12.42 -38.30 -20.75
C SER A 109 -13.47 -37.45 -20.03
N GLY A 110 -13.08 -36.27 -19.56
CA GLY A 110 -13.97 -35.24 -19.03
C GLY A 110 -14.47 -34.33 -20.15
N PRO A 111 -15.79 -34.01 -20.25
CA PRO A 111 -16.32 -33.07 -21.23
C PRO A 111 -15.68 -31.67 -21.17
N LEU A 112 -15.14 -31.30 -19.99
CA LEU A 112 -14.41 -30.05 -19.75
C LEU A 112 -12.97 -30.09 -20.29
N ALA A 113 -12.28 -31.23 -20.19
CA ALA A 113 -10.92 -31.37 -20.70
C ALA A 113 -10.89 -31.36 -22.25
N ALA A 114 -11.90 -31.95 -22.90
CA ALA A 114 -12.04 -31.87 -24.35
C ALA A 114 -12.36 -30.44 -24.83
N LYS A 115 -13.16 -29.68 -24.07
CA LYS A 115 -13.45 -28.27 -24.36
C LYS A 115 -12.23 -27.38 -24.13
N LEU A 116 -11.47 -27.59 -23.07
CA LEU A 116 -10.23 -26.87 -22.80
C LEU A 116 -9.14 -27.22 -23.82
N HIS A 117 -9.01 -28.48 -24.23
CA HIS A 117 -8.10 -28.83 -25.32
C HIS A 117 -8.53 -28.23 -26.65
N SER A 118 -9.84 -28.16 -26.96
CA SER A 118 -10.35 -27.49 -28.17
C SER A 118 -10.11 -25.99 -28.14
N ILE A 119 -10.28 -25.33 -27.00
CA ILE A 119 -10.04 -23.89 -26.83
C ILE A 119 -8.53 -23.60 -26.89
N LEU A 120 -7.70 -24.41 -26.23
CA LEU A 120 -6.24 -24.28 -26.26
C LEU A 120 -5.65 -24.63 -27.63
N THR A 121 -6.29 -25.49 -28.43
CA THR A 121 -5.83 -25.78 -29.81
C THR A 121 -6.30 -24.72 -30.80
N ASP A 122 -7.49 -24.14 -30.66
CA ASP A 122 -7.91 -23.00 -31.50
C ASP A 122 -7.09 -21.74 -31.19
N GLU A 123 -6.84 -21.43 -29.92
CA GLU A 123 -6.08 -20.23 -29.52
C GLU A 123 -4.56 -20.38 -29.75
N ALA A 124 -4.02 -21.60 -29.80
CA ALA A 124 -2.61 -21.83 -30.13
C ALA A 124 -2.26 -21.63 -31.63
N PHE A 125 -3.25 -21.48 -32.51
CA PHE A 125 -3.02 -21.17 -33.93
C PHE A 125 -3.23 -19.70 -34.31
N GLU A 126 -3.79 -18.87 -33.43
CA GLU A 126 -4.10 -17.46 -33.77
C GLU A 126 -3.03 -16.43 -33.36
N PHE A 127 -1.98 -16.84 -32.64
CA PHE A 127 -0.92 -15.92 -32.19
C PHE A 127 0.48 -16.21 -32.75
N TYR A 128 0.57 -16.58 -34.02
CA TYR A 128 1.83 -16.44 -34.74
C TYR A 128 1.89 -15.04 -35.35
N CYS A 129 2.96 -14.28 -35.03
CA CYS A 129 3.34 -13.12 -35.82
C CYS A 129 3.27 -13.51 -37.31
N SER A 130 2.51 -12.77 -38.12
CA SER A 130 2.28 -13.10 -39.54
C SER A 130 3.59 -13.27 -40.34
N GLN A 131 4.69 -12.71 -39.82
CA GLN A 131 6.04 -12.87 -40.33
C GLN A 131 6.71 -14.19 -39.95
N CYS A 132 6.45 -14.71 -38.74
CA CYS A 132 6.92 -16.02 -38.28
C CYS A 132 6.20 -17.17 -38.99
N HIS A 133 4.89 -17.06 -39.21
CA HIS A 133 4.12 -18.07 -39.95
C HIS A 133 4.61 -18.17 -41.41
N LYS A 134 4.89 -17.04 -42.07
CA LYS A 134 5.49 -17.01 -43.41
C LYS A 134 6.90 -17.62 -43.45
N GLN A 135 7.67 -17.46 -42.38
CA GLN A 135 9.02 -18.02 -42.28
C GLN A 135 8.97 -19.55 -42.09
N ILE A 136 8.04 -20.05 -41.27
CA ILE A 136 7.80 -21.48 -41.06
C ILE A 136 7.35 -22.13 -42.37
N ASN A 137 6.37 -21.57 -43.07
CA ASN A 137 5.91 -22.10 -44.36
C ASN A 137 7.02 -22.12 -45.42
N ARG A 138 7.94 -21.14 -45.40
CA ARG A 138 9.13 -21.14 -46.28
C ARG A 138 10.15 -22.21 -45.91
N LEU A 139 10.34 -22.48 -44.62
CA LEU A 139 11.22 -23.55 -44.15
C LEU A 139 10.65 -24.93 -44.47
N GLU A 140 9.33 -25.09 -44.37
CA GLU A 140 8.63 -26.30 -44.75
C GLU A 140 8.72 -26.55 -46.26
N ASP A 141 8.49 -25.52 -47.10
CA ASP A 141 8.68 -25.61 -48.56
C ASP A 141 10.15 -25.95 -48.93
N LEU A 142 11.12 -25.34 -48.25
CA LEU A 142 12.54 -25.67 -48.43
C LEU A 142 12.84 -27.11 -48.00
N SER A 143 12.24 -27.60 -46.93
CA SER A 143 12.44 -28.98 -46.45
C SER A 143 11.84 -30.01 -47.42
N ALA A 144 10.68 -29.72 -48.01
CA ALA A 144 10.05 -30.54 -49.03
C ALA A 144 10.89 -30.56 -50.31
N ARG A 145 11.37 -29.40 -50.76
CA ARG A 145 12.24 -29.27 -51.93
C ARG A 145 13.61 -29.92 -51.73
N LEU A 146 14.19 -29.85 -50.54
CA LEU A 146 15.42 -30.56 -50.19
C LEU A 146 15.22 -32.07 -50.17
N SER A 147 14.11 -32.55 -49.63
CA SER A 147 13.76 -33.98 -49.63
C SER A 147 13.52 -34.52 -51.06
N ASP A 148 12.89 -33.70 -51.92
CA ASP A 148 12.71 -34.04 -53.33
C ASP A 148 14.03 -33.99 -54.11
N LEU A 149 14.92 -33.04 -53.80
CA LEU A 149 16.27 -33.01 -54.34
C LEU A 149 17.10 -34.19 -53.85
N GLU A 150 16.95 -34.63 -52.60
CA GLU A 150 17.63 -35.79 -52.06
C GLU A 150 17.15 -37.08 -52.75
N ARG A 151 15.82 -37.25 -52.91
CA ARG A 151 15.21 -38.38 -53.65
C ARG A 151 15.54 -38.38 -55.15
N ASN A 152 15.72 -37.21 -55.76
CA ASN A 152 15.99 -37.08 -57.19
C ASN A 152 17.45 -36.75 -57.53
N SER A 153 18.34 -36.66 -56.53
CA SER A 153 19.76 -36.42 -56.77
C SER A 153 20.40 -37.67 -57.37
N PRO A 154 21.12 -37.58 -58.50
CA PRO A 154 22.00 -38.65 -58.90
C PRO A 154 23.20 -38.58 -57.97
N THR A 155 23.13 -39.22 -56.81
CA THR A 155 24.29 -39.56 -55.98
C THR A 155 25.14 -40.62 -56.69
N ARG A 156 25.55 -40.32 -57.93
CA ARG A 156 26.58 -41.04 -58.67
C ARG A 156 27.92 -40.46 -58.28
N ARG A 157 28.48 -40.95 -57.17
CA ARG A 157 29.92 -41.25 -57.20
C ARG A 157 30.10 -42.39 -58.20
N LEU A 158 30.40 -42.06 -59.46
CA LEU A 158 30.96 -43.02 -60.40
C LEU A 158 32.31 -43.47 -59.83
N SER A 159 32.30 -44.58 -59.10
CA SER A 159 33.52 -45.20 -58.58
C SER A 159 34.43 -45.58 -59.75
N SER A 160 35.64 -45.03 -59.74
CA SER A 160 36.72 -45.17 -60.72
C SER A 160 37.05 -46.64 -61.11
N LYS A 161 36.58 -47.63 -60.32
CA LYS A 161 36.72 -49.06 -60.61
C LYS A 161 35.89 -49.59 -61.79
N LYS A 162 34.81 -48.92 -62.22
CA LYS A 162 33.99 -49.42 -63.36
C LYS A 162 34.54 -49.00 -64.73
N VAL A 163 35.20 -47.84 -64.83
CA VAL A 163 35.79 -47.36 -66.10
C VAL A 163 37.06 -48.14 -66.45
N ALA A 164 37.88 -48.48 -65.46
CA ALA A 164 39.10 -49.28 -65.66
C ALA A 164 38.80 -50.69 -66.23
N ARG A 165 37.69 -51.33 -65.86
CA ARG A 165 37.34 -52.67 -66.37
C ARG A 165 36.85 -52.67 -67.83
N HIS A 166 36.36 -51.54 -68.35
CA HIS A 166 35.91 -51.46 -69.74
C HIS A 166 37.09 -51.29 -70.70
N LEU A 167 38.14 -50.57 -70.31
CA LEU A 167 39.37 -50.43 -71.11
C LEU A 167 40.18 -51.73 -71.23
N HIS A 168 40.16 -52.59 -70.20
CA HIS A 168 40.83 -53.90 -70.26
C HIS A 168 40.10 -54.94 -71.13
N GLN A 169 38.82 -54.74 -71.45
CA GLN A 169 38.06 -55.65 -72.33
C GLN A 169 38.18 -55.30 -73.82
N SER A 170 38.56 -54.06 -74.15
CA SER A 170 38.71 -53.60 -75.55
C SER A 170 40.11 -53.79 -76.14
N GLY A 171 41.08 -54.23 -75.34
CA GLY A 171 42.49 -54.38 -75.75
C GLY A 171 42.90 -55.79 -76.23
N THR A 172 42.01 -56.78 -76.22
CA THR A 172 42.36 -58.20 -76.42
C THR A 172 41.99 -58.80 -77.78
N LEU A 173 41.64 -57.99 -78.80
CA LEU A 173 41.16 -58.52 -80.11
C LEU A 173 41.95 -58.07 -81.35
N THR A 174 43.22 -57.69 -81.25
CA THR A 174 43.99 -57.29 -82.43
C THR A 174 45.47 -57.68 -82.36
N MET A 175 45.79 -58.98 -82.35
CA MET A 175 47.11 -59.50 -82.77
C MET A 175 46.98 -61.03 -82.99
N ASP A 176 46.10 -61.43 -83.90
CA ASP A 176 45.97 -62.84 -84.32
C ASP A 176 45.70 -62.87 -85.84
N ALA A 177 46.67 -62.38 -86.60
CA ALA A 177 46.69 -62.47 -88.05
C ALA A 177 48.12 -62.24 -88.54
N LEU A 178 48.87 -63.34 -88.68
CA LEU A 178 49.74 -63.69 -89.81
C LEU A 178 50.85 -64.63 -89.33
N GLU A 179 50.50 -65.90 -89.23
CA GLU A 179 51.46 -66.99 -89.16
C GLU A 179 51.30 -67.87 -90.41
N ALA A 180 52.45 -68.21 -91.00
CA ALA A 180 52.73 -69.32 -91.93
C ALA A 180 52.15 -69.29 -93.37
N LEU A 181 53.00 -68.89 -94.32
CA LEU A 181 53.00 -69.43 -95.68
C LEU A 181 54.32 -70.18 -95.93
N SER A 182 54.19 -71.40 -96.44
CA SER A 182 55.24 -72.35 -96.85
C SER A 182 55.27 -72.49 -98.40
N PRO A 183 56.13 -73.32 -99.03
CA PRO A 183 57.43 -72.93 -99.59
C PRO A 183 57.59 -73.11 -101.13
N ASP A 184 58.40 -72.22 -101.75
CA ASP A 184 59.29 -72.32 -102.96
C ASP A 184 58.76 -72.92 -104.31
N PRO A 185 59.37 -72.68 -105.52
CA PRO A 185 60.76 -72.26 -105.77
C PRO A 185 61.03 -71.13 -106.81
N VAL A 186 62.07 -70.35 -106.50
CA VAL A 186 63.26 -69.99 -107.32
C VAL A 186 63.06 -69.55 -108.79
N GLU A 187 63.10 -68.23 -109.02
CA GLU A 187 64.05 -67.51 -109.92
C GLU A 187 63.59 -66.02 -110.01
N GLY A 188 64.45 -65.09 -109.58
CA GLY A 188 64.11 -63.65 -109.41
C GLY A 188 64.29 -63.11 -107.98
N ILE A 189 65.07 -63.79 -107.14
CA ILE A 189 65.26 -63.47 -105.72
C ILE A 189 66.05 -62.16 -105.54
N GLU A 190 66.99 -61.83 -106.42
CA GLU A 190 67.87 -60.65 -106.26
C GLU A 190 67.15 -59.31 -106.53
N GLU A 191 66.33 -59.22 -107.58
CA GLU A 191 65.50 -58.04 -107.86
C GLU A 191 64.39 -57.85 -106.83
N ALA A 192 63.76 -58.95 -106.37
CA ALA A 192 62.79 -58.91 -105.27
C ALA A 192 63.43 -58.52 -103.92
N ILE A 193 64.69 -58.88 -103.68
CA ILE A 193 65.45 -58.44 -102.50
C ILE A 193 65.83 -56.96 -102.63
N ALA A 194 66.30 -56.50 -103.79
CA ALA A 194 66.68 -55.11 -104.01
C ALA A 194 65.49 -54.15 -103.85
N ASP A 195 64.33 -54.48 -104.43
CA ASP A 195 63.09 -53.72 -104.25
C ASP A 195 62.65 -53.71 -102.77
N LYS A 196 62.86 -54.82 -102.06
CA LYS A 196 62.55 -54.94 -100.64
C LYS A 196 63.51 -54.13 -99.77
N VAL A 197 64.78 -54.00 -100.16
CA VAL A 197 65.77 -53.11 -99.49
C VAL A 197 65.40 -51.65 -99.71
N VAL A 198 65.10 -51.22 -100.94
CA VAL A 198 64.67 -49.83 -101.23
C VAL A 198 63.36 -49.50 -100.50
N PHE A 199 62.43 -50.45 -100.43
CA PHE A 199 61.22 -50.31 -99.62
C PHE A 199 61.54 -50.16 -98.14
N LEU A 200 62.45 -50.97 -97.59
CA LEU A 200 62.88 -50.87 -96.20
C LEU A 200 63.62 -49.57 -95.91
N GLU A 201 64.48 -49.07 -96.80
CA GLU A 201 65.16 -47.78 -96.65
C GLU A 201 64.16 -46.63 -96.65
N LYS A 202 63.19 -46.64 -97.56
CA LYS A 202 62.09 -45.66 -97.56
C LYS A 202 61.26 -45.75 -96.28
N ARG A 203 60.99 -46.98 -95.81
CA ARG A 203 60.26 -47.22 -94.56
C ARG A 203 61.05 -46.73 -93.34
N VAL A 204 62.38 -46.91 -93.32
CA VAL A 204 63.27 -46.41 -92.28
C VAL A 204 63.30 -44.88 -92.30
N LEU A 205 63.42 -44.25 -93.47
CA LEU A 205 63.36 -42.79 -93.60
C LEU A 205 62.00 -42.21 -93.15
N GLU A 206 60.89 -42.87 -93.49
CA GLU A 206 59.57 -42.51 -92.99
C GLU A 206 59.50 -42.65 -91.46
N LEU A 207 60.01 -43.74 -90.90
CA LEU A 207 60.06 -43.96 -89.45
C LEU A 207 60.99 -42.97 -88.73
N GLU A 208 62.10 -42.56 -89.33
CA GLU A 208 63.00 -41.53 -88.79
C GLU A 208 62.31 -40.16 -88.77
N LYS A 209 61.63 -39.82 -89.86
CA LYS A 209 60.83 -38.59 -89.95
C LYS A 209 59.69 -38.60 -88.92
N ASP A 210 58.97 -39.71 -88.80
CA ASP A 210 57.92 -39.90 -87.82
C ASP A 210 58.50 -39.85 -86.39
N SER A 211 59.69 -40.41 -86.16
CA SER A 211 60.40 -40.35 -84.87
C SER A 211 60.70 -38.91 -84.45
N VAL A 212 61.19 -38.08 -85.38
CA VAL A 212 61.47 -36.65 -85.13
C VAL A 212 60.17 -35.88 -84.86
N ALA A 213 59.15 -36.05 -85.70
CA ALA A 213 57.85 -35.40 -85.52
C ALA A 213 57.18 -35.78 -84.19
N ASN A 214 57.28 -37.05 -83.82
CA ASN A 214 56.76 -37.56 -82.55
C ASN A 214 57.56 -37.04 -81.35
N GLY A 215 58.88 -36.88 -81.49
CA GLY A 215 59.75 -36.24 -80.50
C GLY A 215 59.40 -34.77 -80.26
N GLU A 216 59.15 -34.00 -81.33
CA GLU A 216 58.67 -32.62 -81.24
C GLU A 216 57.29 -32.55 -80.58
N GLN A 217 56.35 -33.40 -80.99
CA GLN A 217 55.02 -33.48 -80.37
C GLN A 217 55.12 -33.82 -78.87
N HIS A 218 55.99 -34.76 -78.50
CA HIS A 218 56.24 -35.10 -77.11
C HIS A 218 56.83 -33.91 -76.33
N SER A 219 57.73 -33.11 -76.93
CA SER A 219 58.29 -31.92 -76.28
C SER A 219 57.24 -30.83 -76.04
N ARG A 220 56.34 -30.60 -77.02
CA ARG A 220 55.22 -29.65 -76.90
C ARG A 220 54.23 -30.08 -75.83
N LEU A 221 53.81 -31.34 -75.86
CA LEU A 221 52.92 -31.89 -74.84
C LEU A 221 53.55 -31.82 -73.44
N ARG A 222 54.87 -32.04 -73.30
CA ARG A 222 55.57 -31.84 -72.02
C ARG A 222 55.49 -30.39 -71.54
N GLN A 223 55.69 -29.41 -72.43
CA GLN A 223 55.62 -28.00 -72.06
C GLN A 223 54.20 -27.57 -71.69
N GLU A 224 53.20 -27.98 -72.47
CA GLU A 224 51.78 -27.73 -72.18
C GLU A 224 51.38 -28.38 -70.85
N ASN A 225 51.80 -29.62 -70.61
CA ASN A 225 51.54 -30.31 -69.35
C ASN A 225 52.17 -29.57 -68.16
N LEU A 226 53.41 -29.10 -68.30
CA LEU A 226 54.07 -28.28 -67.27
C LEU A 226 53.30 -26.99 -66.98
N GLN A 227 52.82 -26.28 -68.01
CA GLN A 227 51.99 -25.08 -67.83
C GLN A 227 50.66 -25.39 -67.14
N LEU A 228 50.00 -26.49 -67.51
CA LEU A 228 48.77 -26.94 -66.84
C LEU A 228 49.02 -27.29 -65.38
N VAL A 229 50.14 -27.93 -65.05
CA VAL A 229 50.53 -28.23 -63.66
C VAL A 229 50.74 -26.94 -62.86
N HIS A 230 51.48 -25.96 -63.40
CA HIS A 230 51.65 -24.68 -62.71
C HIS A 230 50.32 -23.95 -62.50
N ARG A 231 49.44 -23.96 -63.51
CA ARG A 231 48.11 -23.35 -63.40
C ARG A 231 47.24 -24.09 -62.38
N ALA A 232 47.27 -25.41 -62.35
CA ALA A 232 46.54 -26.22 -61.37
C ALA A 232 47.01 -25.91 -59.94
N ASN A 233 48.33 -25.89 -59.71
CA ASN A 233 48.91 -25.57 -58.40
C ASN A 233 48.52 -24.17 -57.93
N ALA A 234 48.56 -23.16 -58.81
CA ALA A 234 48.15 -21.79 -58.47
C ALA A 234 46.66 -21.71 -58.10
N LEU A 235 45.79 -22.45 -58.79
CA LEU A 235 44.36 -22.53 -58.45
C LEU A 235 44.13 -23.29 -57.13
N GLU A 236 44.90 -24.34 -56.85
CA GLU A 236 44.86 -25.05 -55.57
C GLU A 236 45.29 -24.17 -54.39
N GLU A 237 46.32 -23.34 -54.57
CA GLU A 237 46.75 -22.36 -53.56
C GLU A 237 45.67 -21.30 -53.32
N GLN A 238 45.09 -20.75 -54.39
CA GLN A 238 43.97 -19.79 -54.27
C GLN A 238 42.76 -20.40 -53.57
N LEU A 239 42.41 -21.66 -53.87
CA LEU A 239 41.32 -22.37 -53.21
C LEU A 239 41.63 -22.55 -51.72
N LYS A 240 42.82 -23.00 -51.35
CA LYS A 240 43.24 -23.16 -49.94
C LYS A 240 43.22 -21.83 -49.19
N GLU A 241 43.71 -20.75 -49.80
CA GLU A 241 43.65 -19.43 -49.19
C GLU A 241 42.21 -18.94 -49.03
N GLN A 242 41.34 -19.17 -50.00
CA GLN A 242 39.92 -18.83 -49.89
C GLN A 242 39.22 -19.65 -48.80
N GLU A 243 39.49 -20.96 -48.73
CA GLU A 243 39.00 -21.84 -47.67
C GLU A 243 39.42 -21.32 -46.29
N LEU A 244 40.72 -21.03 -46.09
CA LEU A 244 41.23 -20.46 -44.84
C LEU A 244 40.56 -19.13 -44.50
N ARG A 245 40.48 -18.18 -45.45
CA ARG A 245 39.81 -16.88 -45.24
C ARG A 245 38.34 -17.07 -44.83
N THR A 246 37.61 -17.95 -45.49
CA THR A 246 36.20 -18.22 -45.14
C THR A 246 36.07 -18.88 -43.78
N CYS A 247 36.95 -19.82 -43.44
CA CYS A 247 37.00 -20.44 -42.11
C CYS A 247 37.28 -19.41 -41.01
N GLU A 248 38.24 -18.51 -41.21
CA GLU A 248 38.56 -17.44 -40.26
C GLU A 248 37.36 -16.51 -40.03
N LEU A 249 36.70 -16.06 -41.09
CA LEU A 249 35.50 -15.21 -41.00
C LEU A 249 34.35 -15.90 -40.25
N VAL A 250 34.10 -17.18 -40.53
CA VAL A 250 33.07 -17.96 -39.83
C VAL A 250 33.41 -18.11 -38.35
N LEU A 251 34.68 -18.35 -38.01
CA LEU A 251 35.12 -18.45 -36.62
C LEU A 251 34.99 -17.12 -35.88
N GLU A 252 35.34 -16.00 -36.51
CA GLU A 252 35.17 -14.66 -35.93
C GLU A 252 33.69 -14.32 -35.71
N GLU A 253 32.83 -14.60 -36.69
CA GLU A 253 31.40 -14.34 -36.56
C GLU A 253 30.76 -15.23 -35.48
N ALA A 254 31.15 -16.51 -35.42
CA ALA A 254 30.73 -17.41 -34.36
C ALA A 254 31.20 -16.95 -32.96
N ARG A 255 32.40 -16.35 -32.85
CA ARG A 255 32.87 -15.75 -31.60
C ARG A 255 32.02 -14.55 -31.20
N LYS A 256 31.76 -13.62 -32.12
CA LYS A 256 30.91 -12.44 -31.87
C LYS A 256 29.49 -12.82 -31.45
N GLN A 257 28.89 -13.80 -32.13
CA GLN A 257 27.56 -14.29 -31.80
C GLN A 257 27.51 -14.91 -30.39
N ARG A 258 28.51 -15.72 -30.02
CA ARG A 258 28.61 -16.27 -28.65
C ARG A 258 28.76 -15.16 -27.61
N GLU A 259 29.60 -14.16 -27.86
CA GLU A 259 29.78 -13.04 -26.94
C GLU A 259 28.49 -12.23 -26.74
N LEU A 260 27.75 -11.96 -27.82
CA LEU A 260 26.46 -11.28 -27.76
C LEU A 260 25.44 -12.10 -26.98
N LEU A 261 25.33 -13.40 -27.25
CA LEU A 261 24.43 -14.30 -26.52
C LEU A 261 24.77 -14.30 -25.03
N CYS A 262 26.05 -14.45 -24.66
CA CYS A 262 26.45 -14.41 -23.25
C CYS A 262 26.20 -13.03 -22.60
N ARG A 263 26.23 -11.92 -23.34
CA ARG A 263 25.86 -10.61 -22.79
C ARG A 263 24.36 -10.56 -22.52
N MET A 264 23.54 -10.95 -23.49
CA MET A 264 22.09 -11.00 -23.34
C MET A 264 21.65 -11.95 -22.22
N GLU A 265 22.29 -13.11 -22.07
CA GLU A 265 22.01 -14.05 -20.97
C GLU A 265 22.30 -13.42 -19.59
N ARG A 266 23.40 -12.68 -19.46
CA ARG A 266 23.72 -11.96 -18.22
C ARG A 266 22.72 -10.84 -17.94
N GLU A 267 22.39 -10.03 -18.94
CA GLU A 267 21.39 -8.96 -18.81
C GLU A 267 20.04 -9.51 -18.37
N LYS A 268 19.58 -10.61 -18.99
CA LYS A 268 18.35 -11.30 -18.58
C LYS A 268 18.44 -11.85 -17.16
N SER A 269 19.59 -12.41 -16.77
CA SER A 269 19.78 -12.93 -15.41
C SER A 269 19.68 -11.81 -14.37
N ILE A 270 20.32 -10.65 -14.64
CA ILE A 270 20.23 -9.46 -13.78
C ILE A 270 18.79 -8.92 -13.70
N GLU A 271 18.07 -8.88 -14.82
CA GLU A 271 16.67 -8.45 -14.84
C GLU A 271 15.77 -9.41 -14.04
N ILE A 272 15.98 -10.72 -14.18
CA ILE A 272 15.29 -11.74 -13.39
C ILE A 272 15.57 -11.56 -11.89
N GLU A 273 16.84 -11.38 -11.50
CA GLU A 273 17.23 -11.15 -10.11
C GLU A 273 16.61 -9.86 -9.56
N SER A 274 16.59 -8.78 -10.35
CA SER A 274 15.94 -7.51 -9.96
C SER A 274 14.43 -7.66 -9.76
N LEU A 275 13.76 -8.40 -10.63
CA LEU A 275 12.33 -8.66 -10.51
C LEU A 275 12.02 -9.59 -9.33
N GLN A 276 12.86 -10.60 -9.10
CA GLN A 276 12.75 -11.49 -7.93
C GLN A 276 12.92 -10.72 -6.61
N ALA A 277 13.91 -9.84 -6.52
CA ALA A 277 14.11 -8.99 -5.33
C ALA A 277 12.90 -8.08 -5.08
N ARG A 278 12.33 -7.49 -6.14
CA ARG A 278 11.12 -6.66 -6.03
C ARG A 278 9.88 -7.46 -5.61
N LEU A 279 9.74 -8.69 -6.10
CA LEU A 279 8.68 -9.59 -5.66
C LEU A 279 8.82 -9.95 -4.19
N GLN A 280 10.03 -10.30 -3.74
CA GLN A 280 10.30 -10.59 -2.32
C GLN A 280 9.95 -9.40 -1.41
N GLN A 281 10.35 -8.18 -1.80
CA GLN A 281 10.01 -6.96 -1.07
C GLN A 281 8.47 -6.77 -0.98
N LEU A 282 7.75 -6.96 -2.09
CA LEU A 282 6.29 -6.85 -2.08
C LEU A 282 5.64 -7.94 -1.23
N ASP A 283 6.19 -9.16 -1.21
CA ASP A 283 5.70 -10.25 -0.36
C ASP A 283 5.93 -9.96 1.12
N GLU A 284 7.08 -9.38 1.48
CA GLU A 284 7.38 -8.90 2.84
C GLU A 284 6.41 -7.81 3.28
N GLU A 285 6.24 -6.75 2.48
CA GLU A 285 5.29 -5.66 2.75
C GLU A 285 3.85 -6.18 2.89
N ASN A 286 3.43 -7.10 2.01
CA ASN A 286 2.12 -7.75 2.14
C ASN A 286 2.01 -8.62 3.41
N GLY A 287 3.09 -9.29 3.81
CA GLY A 287 3.17 -10.04 5.06
C GLY A 287 2.98 -9.12 6.27
N GLU A 288 3.66 -7.98 6.30
CA GLU A 288 3.52 -6.97 7.35
C GLU A 288 2.09 -6.43 7.43
N LEU A 289 1.49 -6.05 6.31
CA LEU A 289 0.10 -5.58 6.24
C LEU A 289 -0.89 -6.64 6.73
N ARG A 290 -0.71 -7.90 6.32
CA ARG A 290 -1.51 -9.04 6.80
C ARG A 290 -1.37 -9.24 8.30
N SER A 291 -0.18 -9.03 8.87
CA SER A 291 0.06 -9.16 10.31
C SER A 291 -0.54 -8.01 11.14
N CYS A 292 -0.62 -6.79 10.58
CA CYS A 292 -1.23 -5.63 11.25
C CYS A 292 -2.76 -5.71 11.27
N THR A 293 -3.35 -6.30 10.23
CA THR A 293 -4.81 -6.44 10.05
C THR A 293 -5.53 -7.01 11.29
N PRO A 294 -5.13 -8.15 11.90
CA PRO A 294 -5.81 -8.68 13.08
C PRO A 294 -5.72 -7.77 14.30
N CYS A 295 -4.59 -7.08 14.51
CA CYS A 295 -4.43 -6.14 15.62
C CYS A 295 -5.40 -4.95 15.48
N LEU A 296 -5.53 -4.41 14.26
CA LEU A 296 -6.48 -3.34 13.96
C LEU A 296 -7.93 -3.82 14.14
N LYS A 297 -8.28 -5.02 13.66
CA LYS A 297 -9.61 -5.62 13.86
C LYS A 297 -9.96 -5.75 15.34
N ALA A 298 -9.05 -6.30 16.15
CA ALA A 298 -9.26 -6.41 17.59
C ALA A 298 -9.38 -5.04 18.27
N SER A 299 -8.71 -4.00 17.76
CA SER A 299 -8.89 -2.64 18.27
C SER A 299 -10.24 -2.05 17.91
N ILE A 300 -10.74 -2.32 16.69
CA ILE A 300 -12.07 -1.90 16.25
C ILE A 300 -13.14 -2.58 17.10
N GLU A 301 -13.06 -3.90 17.29
CA GLU A 301 -14.01 -4.67 18.11
C GLU A 301 -14.09 -4.13 19.55
N ARG A 302 -12.95 -3.83 20.18
CA ARG A 302 -12.94 -3.22 21.54
C ARG A 302 -13.62 -1.84 21.57
N LEU A 303 -13.36 -0.99 20.58
CA LEU A 303 -13.99 0.33 20.49
C LEU A 303 -15.49 0.22 20.21
N GLU A 304 -15.92 -0.78 19.45
CA GLU A 304 -17.33 -1.07 19.21
C GLU A 304 -18.03 -1.54 20.50
N GLU A 305 -17.37 -2.37 21.31
CA GLU A 305 -17.87 -2.78 22.63
C GLU A 305 -17.98 -1.60 23.61
N GLU A 306 -16.98 -0.73 23.67
CA GLU A 306 -17.00 0.48 24.50
C GLU A 306 -18.11 1.44 24.06
N LYS A 307 -18.26 1.65 22.75
CA LYS A 307 -19.36 2.43 22.19
C LYS A 307 -20.72 1.85 22.60
N GLN A 308 -20.90 0.53 22.52
CA GLN A 308 -22.17 -0.09 22.90
C GLN A 308 -22.46 0.09 24.39
N LYS A 309 -21.45 -0.10 25.27
CA LYS A 309 -21.60 0.15 26.71
C LYS A 309 -22.03 1.60 27.01
N LEU A 310 -21.38 2.57 26.37
CA LEU A 310 -21.73 3.99 26.55
C LEU A 310 -23.14 4.31 26.03
N LEU A 311 -23.58 3.66 24.93
CA LEU A 311 -24.95 3.81 24.44
C LEU A 311 -25.96 3.26 25.45
N ASP A 312 -25.73 2.07 25.99
CA ASP A 312 -26.60 1.46 27.00
C ASP A 312 -26.68 2.34 28.27
N GLU A 313 -25.54 2.89 28.71
CA GLU A 313 -25.48 3.83 29.84
C GLU A 313 -26.23 5.15 29.56
N MET A 314 -26.11 5.68 28.35
CA MET A 314 -26.86 6.87 27.93
C MET A 314 -28.37 6.61 27.91
N GLU A 315 -28.80 5.44 27.46
CA GLU A 315 -30.21 5.02 27.48
C GLU A 315 -30.74 4.93 28.93
N ASP A 316 -29.99 4.29 29.82
CA ASP A 316 -30.32 4.19 31.24
C ASP A 316 -30.44 5.57 31.91
N LEU A 317 -29.47 6.47 31.67
CA LEU A 317 -29.51 7.84 32.20
C LEU A 317 -30.69 8.63 31.63
N THR A 318 -31.01 8.43 30.35
CA THR A 318 -32.16 9.08 29.70
C THR A 318 -33.47 8.59 30.30
N LEU A 319 -33.60 7.29 30.56
CA LEU A 319 -34.75 6.73 31.26
C LEU A 319 -34.88 7.31 32.66
N ARG A 320 -33.82 7.30 33.47
CA ARG A 320 -33.83 7.88 34.83
C ARG A 320 -34.20 9.37 34.83
N LEU A 321 -33.67 10.14 33.87
CA LEU A 321 -34.03 11.53 33.71
C LEU A 321 -35.52 11.69 33.38
N SER A 322 -36.07 10.85 32.50
CA SER A 322 -37.50 10.89 32.15
C SER A 322 -38.39 10.57 33.36
N GLU A 323 -38.01 9.58 34.17
CA GLU A 323 -38.72 9.21 35.40
C GLU A 323 -38.71 10.35 36.43
N GLU A 324 -37.56 11.00 36.62
CA GLU A 324 -37.45 12.18 37.49
C GLU A 324 -38.28 13.35 36.97
N GLN A 325 -38.29 13.61 35.66
CA GLN A 325 -39.14 14.63 35.06
C GLN A 325 -40.63 14.33 35.28
N GLU A 326 -41.04 13.08 35.12
CA GLU A 326 -42.41 12.64 35.44
C GLU A 326 -42.73 12.79 36.93
N GLY A 327 -41.80 12.41 37.81
CA GLY A 327 -41.90 12.58 39.25
C GLY A 327 -42.13 14.04 39.64
N ARG A 328 -41.33 14.95 39.04
CA ARG A 328 -41.48 16.41 39.21
C ARG A 328 -42.82 16.92 38.71
N ARG A 329 -43.29 16.47 37.53
CA ARG A 329 -44.63 16.81 37.01
C ARG A 329 -45.72 16.38 37.98
N ARG A 330 -45.70 15.12 38.43
CA ARG A 330 -46.67 14.56 39.40
C ARG A 330 -46.67 15.32 40.73
N LEU A 331 -45.49 15.70 41.25
CA LEU A 331 -45.37 16.54 42.45
C LEU A 331 -45.95 17.94 42.24
N GLY A 332 -45.65 18.56 41.09
CA GLY A 332 -46.21 19.85 40.69
C GLY A 332 -47.73 19.83 40.63
N ASP A 333 -48.31 18.79 40.03
CA ASP A 333 -49.76 18.61 39.94
C ASP A 333 -50.41 18.46 41.32
N ARG A 334 -49.80 17.68 42.23
CA ARG A 334 -50.27 17.55 43.62
C ARG A 334 -50.24 18.88 44.36
N LEU A 335 -49.14 19.63 44.26
CA LEU A 335 -49.01 20.94 44.90
C LEU A 335 -50.04 21.94 44.35
N SER A 336 -50.29 21.91 43.05
CA SER A 336 -51.34 22.72 42.41
C SER A 336 -52.73 22.36 42.95
N HIS A 337 -53.03 21.07 43.07
CA HIS A 337 -54.30 20.58 43.62
C HIS A 337 -54.48 21.01 45.09
N GLU A 338 -53.46 20.83 45.94
CA GLU A 338 -53.49 21.26 47.34
C GLU A 338 -53.69 22.77 47.48
N ARG A 339 -53.01 23.58 46.64
CA ARG A 339 -53.22 25.04 46.60
C ARG A 339 -54.65 25.40 46.23
N HIS A 340 -55.22 24.75 45.23
CA HIS A 340 -56.61 25.00 44.81
C HIS A 340 -57.61 24.58 45.90
N GLN A 341 -57.39 23.44 46.54
CA GLN A 341 -58.23 22.96 47.65
C GLN A 341 -58.17 23.92 48.84
N PHE A 342 -56.96 24.35 49.23
CA PHE A 342 -56.78 25.34 50.29
C PHE A 342 -57.47 26.67 49.96
N GLN A 343 -57.38 27.12 48.71
CA GLN A 343 -58.04 28.34 48.26
C GLN A 343 -59.58 28.22 48.33
N LYS A 344 -60.13 27.08 47.94
CA LYS A 344 -61.57 26.79 48.05
C LYS A 344 -62.04 26.74 49.51
N ASP A 345 -61.27 26.11 50.40
CA ASP A 345 -61.56 26.07 51.82
C ASP A 345 -61.48 27.47 52.44
N LYS A 346 -60.50 28.29 52.02
CA LYS A 346 -60.40 29.70 52.40
C LYS A 346 -61.63 30.50 51.93
N GLU A 347 -62.10 30.30 50.71
CA GLU A 347 -63.31 30.97 50.20
C GLU A 347 -64.55 30.56 50.99
N SER A 348 -64.77 29.26 51.23
CA SER A 348 -65.92 28.79 52.02
C SER A 348 -65.89 29.26 53.49
N THR A 349 -64.72 29.33 54.12
CA THR A 349 -64.59 29.88 55.48
C THR A 349 -64.82 31.39 55.49
N GLN A 350 -64.41 32.12 54.45
CA GLN A 350 -64.73 33.53 54.27
C GLN A 350 -66.24 33.75 54.11
N GLU A 351 -66.93 32.96 53.29
CA GLU A 351 -68.39 33.01 53.13
C GLU A 351 -69.10 32.81 54.47
N LEU A 352 -68.68 31.82 55.26
CA LEU A 352 -69.22 31.59 56.61
C LEU A 352 -68.99 32.79 57.54
N ILE A 353 -67.80 33.40 57.50
CA ILE A 353 -67.49 34.61 58.27
C ILE A 353 -68.42 35.76 57.85
N GLU A 354 -68.65 35.94 56.56
CA GLU A 354 -69.56 36.97 56.06
C GLU A 354 -71.01 36.74 56.51
N ASP A 355 -71.49 35.50 56.49
CA ASP A 355 -72.83 35.18 56.96
C ASP A 355 -72.98 35.39 58.49
N LEU A 356 -71.96 35.01 59.27
CA LEU A 356 -71.93 35.31 60.70
C LEU A 356 -71.87 36.83 60.96
N ARG A 357 -71.14 37.60 60.15
CA ARG A 357 -71.11 39.07 60.23
C ARG A 357 -72.50 39.66 59.97
N LYS A 358 -73.20 39.23 58.92
CA LYS A 358 -74.58 39.66 58.62
C LYS A 358 -75.52 39.32 59.77
N GLN A 359 -75.41 38.14 60.37
CA GLN A 359 -76.20 37.75 61.54
C GLN A 359 -75.90 38.63 62.76
N LEU A 360 -74.62 38.93 63.02
CA LEU A 360 -74.22 39.83 64.10
C LEU A 360 -74.75 41.26 63.88
N GLU A 361 -74.67 41.79 62.66
CA GLU A 361 -75.24 43.08 62.30
C GLU A 361 -76.76 43.11 62.54
N HIS A 362 -77.48 42.06 62.13
CA HIS A 362 -78.92 41.94 62.38
C HIS A 362 -79.25 41.91 63.88
N LEU A 363 -78.50 41.14 64.68
CA LEU A 363 -78.67 41.10 66.14
C LEU A 363 -78.34 42.45 66.80
N GLN A 364 -77.33 43.17 66.32
CA GLN A 364 -76.99 44.51 66.80
C GLN A 364 -78.12 45.51 66.53
N LEU A 365 -78.73 45.46 65.34
CA LEU A 365 -79.90 46.29 65.02
C LEU A 365 -81.07 45.98 65.96
N LEU A 366 -81.40 44.71 66.18
CA LEU A 366 -82.44 44.32 67.14
C LEU A 366 -82.12 44.80 68.56
N LYS A 367 -80.86 44.69 69.00
CA LYS A 367 -80.43 45.20 70.31
C LYS A 367 -80.65 46.71 70.40
N LEU A 368 -80.22 47.47 69.40
CA LEU A 368 -80.44 48.93 69.33
C LEU A 368 -81.93 49.28 69.35
N GLU A 369 -82.78 48.57 68.61
CA GLU A 369 -84.24 48.75 68.66
C GLU A 369 -84.79 48.50 70.08
N THR A 370 -84.32 47.46 70.78
CA THR A 370 -84.74 47.18 72.17
C THR A 370 -84.22 48.22 73.17
N GLU A 371 -82.99 48.71 73.00
CA GLU A 371 -82.41 49.76 73.84
C GLU A 371 -83.06 51.12 73.59
N GLN A 372 -83.45 51.41 72.35
CA GLN A 372 -84.23 52.60 71.99
C GLN A 372 -85.61 52.58 72.66
N ARG A 373 -86.17 51.39 72.93
CA ARG A 373 -87.38 51.25 73.76
C ARG A 373 -87.12 51.30 75.28
N ARG A 374 -85.87 51.24 75.75
CA ARG A 374 -85.53 51.14 77.19
C ARG A 374 -84.78 52.34 77.80
N GLY A 375 -84.28 53.29 77.01
CA GLY A 375 -83.63 54.53 77.51
C GLY A 375 -82.20 54.35 78.01
N ARG A 376 -81.30 55.28 77.66
CA ARG A 376 -79.83 55.18 77.84
C ARG A 376 -79.36 55.41 79.30
N SER A 377 -78.48 54.55 79.81
CA SER A 377 -77.79 54.72 81.11
C SER A 377 -76.36 55.23 80.92
N SER A 378 -75.97 56.28 81.65
CA SER A 378 -74.69 57.02 81.51
C SER A 378 -73.68 56.75 82.65
N SER A 379 -73.07 55.56 82.72
CA SER A 379 -72.06 55.27 83.77
C SER A 379 -70.74 54.66 83.28
N ALA A 380 -70.47 54.58 81.98
CA ALA A 380 -69.27 53.92 81.44
C ALA A 380 -67.98 54.78 81.37
N GLY A 381 -68.08 56.11 81.40
CA GLY A 381 -67.00 56.99 80.95
C GLY A 381 -65.73 57.06 81.83
N LEU A 382 -65.80 56.72 83.12
CA LEU A 382 -64.67 56.89 84.05
C LEU A 382 -63.73 55.66 84.08
N GLN A 383 -64.25 54.47 83.80
CA GLN A 383 -63.45 53.24 83.65
C GLN A 383 -62.75 53.19 82.28
N GLU A 384 -63.34 53.79 81.25
CA GLU A 384 -62.73 53.96 79.92
C GLU A 384 -61.48 54.84 79.97
N TYR A 385 -61.42 55.86 80.82
CA TYR A 385 -60.27 56.76 80.91
C TYR A 385 -59.01 56.10 81.50
N HIS A 386 -59.16 55.34 82.59
CA HIS A 386 -58.05 54.56 83.16
C HIS A 386 -57.59 53.44 82.23
N SER A 387 -58.52 52.84 81.48
CA SER A 387 -58.20 51.81 80.47
C SER A 387 -57.41 52.39 79.30
N ARG A 388 -57.81 53.57 78.78
CA ARG A 388 -57.12 54.28 77.70
C ARG A 388 -55.70 54.71 78.05
N THR A 389 -55.44 55.12 79.28
CA THR A 389 -54.09 55.55 79.69
C THR A 389 -53.12 54.37 79.69
N ARG A 390 -53.55 53.23 80.26
CA ARG A 390 -52.78 51.98 80.25
C ARG A 390 -52.60 51.40 78.84
N GLU A 391 -53.61 51.53 78.00
CA GLU A 391 -53.54 51.15 76.58
C GLU A 391 -52.46 51.97 75.84
N SER A 392 -52.41 53.30 76.06
CA SER A 392 -51.40 54.16 75.44
C SER A 392 -49.96 53.82 75.85
N GLU A 393 -49.75 53.45 77.13
CA GLU A 393 -48.44 53.00 77.62
C GLU A 393 -48.01 51.68 76.96
N LEU A 394 -48.92 50.70 76.86
CA LEU A 394 -48.65 49.43 76.18
C LEU A 394 -48.40 49.63 74.68
N GLU A 395 -49.13 50.53 74.04
CA GLU A 395 -48.91 50.90 72.63
C GLU A 395 -47.55 51.55 72.39
N GLN A 396 -47.08 52.37 73.34
CA GLN A 396 -45.72 52.94 73.27
C GLN A 396 -44.66 51.85 73.44
N GLU A 397 -44.87 50.92 74.36
CA GLU A 397 -43.95 49.80 74.57
C GLU A 397 -43.91 48.85 73.37
N VAL A 398 -45.05 48.54 72.76
CA VAL A 398 -45.12 47.75 71.52
C VAL A 398 -44.42 48.48 70.37
N ARG A 399 -44.56 49.81 70.27
CA ARG A 399 -43.85 50.60 69.24
C ARG A 399 -42.34 50.56 69.45
N ARG A 400 -41.88 50.68 70.69
CA ARG A 400 -40.46 50.56 71.06
C ARG A 400 -39.92 49.16 70.71
N LEU A 401 -40.59 48.11 71.15
CA LEU A 401 -40.19 46.72 70.88
C LEU A 401 -40.20 46.37 69.39
N LYS A 402 -41.13 46.94 68.61
CA LYS A 402 -41.14 46.79 67.15
C LYS A 402 -39.98 47.52 66.48
N GLN A 403 -39.56 48.66 67.01
CA GLN A 403 -38.39 49.37 66.52
C GLN A 403 -37.10 48.61 66.85
N ASP A 404 -36.95 48.14 68.09
CA ASP A 404 -35.80 47.34 68.53
C ASP A 404 -35.70 46.03 67.74
N ASN A 405 -36.82 45.33 67.49
CA ASN A 405 -36.83 44.13 66.65
C ASN A 405 -36.43 44.41 65.19
N ARG A 406 -36.83 45.56 64.63
CA ARG A 406 -36.41 45.94 63.27
C ARG A 406 -34.91 46.19 63.23
N SER A 407 -34.38 46.93 64.19
CA SER A 407 -32.93 47.18 64.29
C SER A 407 -32.13 45.89 64.48
N LEU A 408 -32.59 44.96 65.33
CA LEU A 408 -31.93 43.66 65.50
C LEU A 408 -31.98 42.81 64.24
N LYS A 409 -33.07 42.87 63.46
CA LYS A 409 -33.14 42.17 62.17
C LYS A 409 -32.17 42.75 61.16
N GLU A 410 -32.10 44.08 61.05
CA GLU A 410 -31.15 44.77 60.18
C GLU A 410 -29.70 44.39 60.54
N GLN A 411 -29.35 44.38 61.83
CA GLN A 411 -28.02 43.95 62.29
C GLN A 411 -27.76 42.46 61.98
N ASN A 412 -28.77 41.60 62.12
CA ASN A 412 -28.63 40.18 61.82
C ASN A 412 -28.43 39.95 60.32
N GLU A 413 -29.19 40.65 59.46
CA GLU A 413 -29.04 40.64 58.01
C GLU A 413 -27.66 41.15 57.59
N GLU A 414 -27.15 42.22 58.22
CA GLU A 414 -25.80 42.74 57.98
C GLU A 414 -24.71 41.73 58.37
N LEU A 415 -24.80 41.13 59.57
CA LEU A 415 -23.87 40.08 59.99
C LEU A 415 -23.91 38.86 59.06
N ASN A 416 -25.10 38.45 58.63
CA ASN A 416 -25.25 37.34 57.70
C ASN A 416 -24.62 37.68 56.32
N GLY A 417 -24.76 38.92 55.86
CA GLY A 417 -24.07 39.43 54.68
C GLY A 417 -22.54 39.43 54.83
N GLN A 418 -22.01 39.77 56.01
CA GLN A 418 -20.57 39.67 56.30
C GLN A 418 -20.07 38.22 56.26
N VAL A 419 -20.82 37.26 56.82
CA VAL A 419 -20.48 35.83 56.77
C VAL A 419 -20.42 35.33 55.33
N ILE A 420 -21.39 35.70 54.50
CA ILE A 420 -21.40 35.35 53.06
C ILE A 420 -20.17 35.95 52.36
N THR A 421 -19.86 37.21 52.65
CA THR A 421 -18.70 37.91 52.04
C THR A 421 -17.38 37.21 52.41
N LEU A 422 -17.19 36.88 53.69
CA LEU A 422 -16.01 36.16 54.16
C LEU A 422 -15.93 34.74 53.58
N SER A 423 -17.06 34.04 53.46
CA SER A 423 -17.14 32.72 52.83
C SER A 423 -16.74 32.77 51.35
N ILE A 424 -17.25 33.75 50.60
CA ILE A 424 -16.88 33.98 49.19
C ILE A 424 -15.40 34.35 49.08
N GLN A 425 -14.87 35.16 49.99
CA GLN A 425 -13.45 35.53 49.98
C GLN A 425 -12.56 34.31 50.31
N GLY A 426 -12.96 33.47 51.26
CA GLY A 426 -12.30 32.20 51.57
C GLY A 426 -12.31 31.24 50.38
N ALA A 427 -13.47 31.06 49.75
CA ALA A 427 -13.60 30.28 48.53
C ALA A 427 -12.75 30.86 47.39
N ARG A 428 -12.80 32.17 47.16
CA ARG A 428 -11.94 32.85 46.17
C ARG A 428 -10.46 32.66 46.47
N SER A 429 -10.04 32.68 47.73
CA SER A 429 -8.65 32.42 48.10
C SER A 429 -8.24 30.99 47.72
N LEU A 430 -9.12 30.00 47.92
CA LEU A 430 -8.88 28.61 47.51
C LEU A 430 -8.84 28.44 45.98
N PHE A 431 -9.66 29.20 45.25
CA PHE A 431 -9.65 29.19 43.78
C PHE A 431 -8.52 30.04 43.17
N SER A 432 -8.03 31.06 43.89
CA SER A 432 -6.99 31.98 43.40
C SER A 432 -5.58 31.55 43.77
N THR A 433 -5.40 30.65 44.75
CA THR A 433 -4.16 29.86 44.86
C THR A 433 -4.06 29.00 43.61
N SER A 434 -3.31 29.51 42.64
CA SER A 434 -3.11 28.89 41.34
C SER A 434 -2.35 27.58 41.55
N PHE A 435 -2.64 26.55 40.74
CA PHE A 435 -1.96 25.23 40.75
C PHE A 435 -0.42 25.28 40.67
N SER A 436 0.17 26.45 40.43
CA SER A 436 1.61 26.70 40.31
C SER A 436 2.42 26.55 41.61
N GLU A 437 1.79 26.41 42.78
CA GLU A 437 2.49 26.22 44.08
C GLU A 437 2.12 24.90 44.79
N SER A 438 1.72 23.86 44.05
CA SER A 438 1.46 22.53 44.61
C SER A 438 2.60 21.55 44.27
N LEU A 439 2.95 20.65 45.21
CA LEU A 439 3.97 19.59 45.05
C LEU A 439 3.79 18.78 43.76
N ALA A 440 2.55 18.64 43.27
CA ALA A 440 2.24 17.98 42.00
C ALA A 440 2.77 18.74 40.78
N ALA A 441 2.80 20.08 40.80
CA ALA A 441 3.35 20.91 39.72
C ALA A 441 4.88 20.82 39.66
N GLU A 442 5.56 20.65 40.80
CA GLU A 442 7.02 20.44 40.85
C GLU A 442 7.40 19.08 40.23
N ILE A 443 6.64 18.01 40.53
CA ILE A 443 6.82 16.68 39.92
C ILE A 443 6.52 16.69 38.42
N SER A 444 5.57 17.52 37.98
CA SER A 444 5.19 17.67 36.56
C SER A 444 6.15 18.56 35.76
N SER A 445 7.00 19.33 36.44
CA SER A 445 7.91 20.29 35.81
C SER A 445 9.20 19.66 35.26
N VAL A 446 9.54 18.45 35.70
CA VAL A 446 10.59 17.64 35.08
C VAL A 446 9.99 17.00 33.82
N SER A 447 10.42 17.46 32.66
CA SER A 447 9.92 16.92 31.41
C SER A 447 10.36 15.47 31.22
N ARG A 448 9.53 14.67 30.56
CA ARG A 448 9.90 13.31 30.12
C ARG A 448 11.24 13.32 29.38
N ASP A 449 11.49 14.36 28.61
CA ASP A 449 12.73 14.51 27.83
C ASP A 449 13.95 14.74 28.73
N GLU A 450 13.84 15.58 29.77
CA GLU A 450 14.91 15.76 30.76
C GLU A 450 15.20 14.48 31.56
N LEU A 451 14.15 13.71 31.91
CA LEU A 451 14.30 12.42 32.58
C LEU A 451 14.99 11.38 31.68
N MET A 452 14.57 11.29 30.41
CA MET A 452 15.16 10.39 29.42
C MET A 452 16.62 10.77 29.12
N GLU A 453 16.94 12.06 29.06
CA GLU A 453 18.32 12.55 28.86
C GLU A 453 19.20 12.21 30.08
N ALA A 454 18.68 12.34 31.30
CA ALA A 454 19.39 11.94 32.51
C ALA A 454 19.67 10.43 32.56
N ILE A 455 18.71 9.60 32.13
CA ILE A 455 18.89 8.14 32.02
C ILE A 455 19.95 7.79 30.99
N GLN A 456 19.91 8.38 29.78
CA GLN A 456 20.92 8.15 28.75
C GLN A 456 22.33 8.54 29.21
N LYS A 457 22.48 9.68 29.89
CA LYS A 457 23.77 10.09 30.47
C LYS A 457 24.26 9.08 31.51
N GLN A 458 23.36 8.54 32.32
CA GLN A 458 23.72 7.52 33.31
C GLN A 458 24.13 6.20 32.64
N GLU A 459 23.46 5.78 31.57
CA GLU A 459 23.83 4.60 30.77
C GLU A 459 25.21 4.76 30.11
N GLU A 460 25.52 5.93 29.56
CA GLU A 460 26.83 6.23 28.98
C GLU A 460 27.95 6.15 30.04
N ILE A 461 27.71 6.74 31.23
CA ILE A 461 28.66 6.66 32.34
C ILE A 461 28.86 5.21 32.78
N ASN A 462 27.79 4.43 32.90
CA ASN A 462 27.89 3.02 33.26
C ASN A 462 28.68 2.21 32.21
N PHE A 463 28.44 2.44 30.91
CA PHE A 463 29.21 1.78 29.86
C PHE A 463 30.71 2.12 29.93
N ARG A 464 31.03 3.40 30.18
CA ARG A 464 32.42 3.85 30.36
C ARG A 464 33.07 3.28 31.62
N LEU A 465 32.32 3.17 32.72
CA LEU A 465 32.80 2.52 33.94
C LEU A 465 33.06 1.04 33.72
N GLN A 466 32.21 0.37 32.94
CA GLN A 466 32.37 -1.04 32.63
C GLN A 466 33.60 -1.30 31.76
N ASP A 467 33.83 -0.53 30.69
CA ASP A 467 35.07 -0.59 29.90
C ASP A 467 36.33 -0.30 30.75
N TYR A 468 36.23 0.67 31.68
CA TYR A 468 37.33 0.95 32.60
C TYR A 468 37.62 -0.22 33.56
N ILE A 469 36.58 -0.83 34.13
CA ILE A 469 36.70 -2.01 34.99
C ILE A 469 37.28 -3.18 34.19
N ASP A 470 36.79 -3.45 32.98
CA ASP A 470 37.27 -4.55 32.14
C ASP A 470 38.77 -4.38 31.82
N ARG A 471 39.21 -3.16 31.50
CA ARG A 471 40.64 -2.86 31.30
C ARG A 471 41.47 -3.08 32.55
N ILE A 472 40.96 -2.72 33.73
CA ILE A 472 41.64 -2.99 35.00
C ILE A 472 41.70 -4.49 35.25
N ILE A 473 40.61 -5.23 35.06
CA ILE A 473 40.55 -6.68 35.26
C ILE A 473 41.59 -7.37 34.38
N VAL A 474 41.66 -7.02 33.09
CA VAL A 474 42.67 -7.54 32.16
C VAL A 474 44.08 -7.24 32.66
N ALA A 475 44.36 -6.00 33.05
CA ALA A 475 45.68 -5.62 33.56
C ALA A 475 46.05 -6.36 34.86
N ILE A 476 45.09 -6.60 35.75
CA ILE A 476 45.32 -7.39 36.98
C ILE A 476 45.57 -8.87 36.63
N MET A 477 44.80 -9.45 35.72
CA MET A 477 45.01 -10.83 35.25
C MET A 477 46.41 -11.03 34.66
N GLU A 478 46.94 -10.03 33.96
CA GLU A 478 48.29 -10.07 33.37
C GLU A 478 49.42 -9.85 34.39
N THR A 479 49.19 -9.05 35.44
CA THR A 479 50.27 -8.62 36.36
C THR A 479 50.31 -9.42 37.67
N ASN A 480 49.15 -9.70 38.29
CA ASN A 480 49.04 -10.47 39.52
C ASN A 480 47.59 -10.97 39.74
N PRO A 481 47.25 -12.19 39.27
CA PRO A 481 45.87 -12.69 39.31
C PRO A 481 45.34 -12.98 40.72
N SER A 482 46.21 -13.13 41.72
CA SER A 482 45.81 -13.40 43.12
C SER A 482 45.01 -12.26 43.77
N ILE A 483 44.99 -11.08 43.18
CA ILE A 483 44.20 -9.91 43.64
C ILE A 483 42.70 -10.09 43.35
N LEU A 484 42.33 -10.90 42.35
CA LEU A 484 40.94 -11.18 41.98
C LEU A 484 40.34 -12.39 42.72
N GLU A 485 41.12 -13.06 43.58
CA GLU A 485 40.62 -14.15 44.41
C GLU A 485 39.74 -13.60 45.53
N VAL A 486 38.43 -13.81 45.40
CA VAL A 486 37.48 -13.57 46.49
C VAL A 486 37.74 -14.61 47.58
N LYS A 487 38.17 -14.17 48.75
CA LYS A 487 38.42 -15.03 49.93
C LYS A 487 37.14 -15.49 50.61
#